data_AF-A0A7V4Q861-F1
#
_entry.id   AF-A0A7V4Q861-F1
#
_cell.length_a   1.000
_cell.length_b   1.000
_cell.length_c   1.000
_cell.angle_alpha   90.00
_cell.angle_beta   90.00
_cell.angle_gamma   90.00
#
_symmetry.space_group_name_H-M   'P 1'
#
loop_
_entity.id
_entity.type
_entity.pdbx_description
1 polymer ?
#
loop_
_entity_poly.entity_id
_entity_poly.type
_entity_poly.pdbx_seq_one_letter_code
_entity_poly.pdbx_strand_id
1 'polypeptide(L)'
;MELLKMDNCSENRVAWFDALTKRFSSSRLKVQGKAQFADPYGRTVLVAKARWIFLILTGLFAACVGGFFFLSRFGFFLSAWQLFFLCASVAGVAAYNCAYHFFYQKISRIPLVDHCQVFLDIIFVTIIIHFSGGAASWFWPVYLIVTIEAAFLLEKERDVWLLGALGGLAYGTLLAAEYSGLLPHLLMPFTASDLTFDCSFLTLSWLWTALLNTVTAVILTFLMSVIRRETRLLRESEERHVDFVEAANDLICSSTPDGRILYANRSWRRVMGYAGDELGGIQLWDLIPASNRSRFMEQFAQLMAGNSVSLLETIFITRDGGEVVLEGNLTLGLKDGDPSVVWGSFRDVTERIAAQKQLHKLAHYDVLTSLPNRTLLLERLRSAKAHAKRNKDRTALLFLDLDRFKIINDTLGHPVGDQLLVSVASRLSSCCREIDTVSRIGGDEFIIILEGIKNSAEAEAFARKVMQRLSEPHVVGEHELFVTGSIGISMYPDDDDDLDNLIKKADIAMYAAKGQGNNNFRCYDVKMDEHAHKRFVMENSMRRAMEEENFLLYYQPKLDIISGEIIALEALLRWQHPDLGLVSPADFIPIAEETGLIV
;
A
#
# COMPACT_ATOMS: atom_id res chain seq x y z
N MET A 1 32.07 -13.78 2.19
CA MET A 1 30.78 -14.09 1.54
C MET A 1 30.67 -13.16 0.34
N GLU A 2 31.54 -13.27 -0.66
CA GLU A 2 31.53 -14.33 -1.69
C GLU A 2 30.15 -14.50 -2.31
N LEU A 3 29.93 -13.82 -3.46
CA LEU A 3 29.24 -14.30 -4.66
C LEU A 3 29.04 -13.12 -5.63
N LEU A 4 30.10 -12.72 -6.34
CA LEU A 4 30.01 -11.94 -7.60
C LEU A 4 31.31 -12.18 -8.38
N LYS A 5 31.39 -13.33 -9.05
CA LYS A 5 32.33 -13.64 -10.13
C LYS A 5 31.67 -14.66 -11.05
N MET A 6 31.96 -14.53 -12.36
CA MET A 6 31.45 -15.29 -13.52
C MET A 6 30.18 -14.66 -14.10
N ASP A 7 30.10 -14.19 -15.35
CA ASP A 7 30.92 -14.45 -16.54
C ASP A 7 31.05 -13.20 -17.41
N ASN A 8 32.29 -12.85 -17.76
CA ASN A 8 32.62 -11.92 -18.82
C ASN A 8 33.53 -12.68 -19.79
N CYS A 9 32.94 -13.42 -20.74
CA CYS A 9 33.68 -13.97 -21.87
C CYS A 9 32.76 -14.32 -23.05
N SER A 10 33.19 -13.90 -24.24
CA SER A 10 32.69 -14.23 -25.59
C SER A 10 31.81 -13.22 -26.33
N GLU A 11 32.12 -11.92 -26.22
CA GLU A 11 31.91 -11.00 -27.36
C GLU A 11 32.97 -11.26 -28.44
N ASN A 12 32.75 -12.26 -29.29
CA ASN A 12 33.30 -12.26 -30.65
C ASN A 12 32.57 -13.29 -31.52
N ARG A 13 31.33 -12.98 -31.92
CA ARG A 13 30.65 -13.68 -33.01
C ARG A 13 29.89 -12.72 -33.92
N VAL A 14 30.49 -12.48 -35.09
CA VAL A 14 29.87 -12.15 -36.38
C VAL A 14 29.17 -10.79 -36.52
N ALA A 15 29.92 -9.70 -36.35
CA ALA A 15 29.48 -8.32 -36.58
C ALA A 15 29.00 -7.99 -38.02
N TRP A 16 29.35 -8.80 -39.02
CA TRP A 16 28.92 -8.56 -40.41
C TRP A 16 27.50 -9.08 -40.71
N PHE A 17 26.98 -10.00 -39.89
CA PHE A 17 25.62 -10.53 -40.03
C PHE A 17 24.58 -9.56 -39.42
N ASP A 18 24.94 -8.91 -38.31
CA ASP A 18 24.12 -7.88 -37.64
C ASP A 18 23.97 -6.59 -38.46
N ALA A 19 24.96 -6.26 -39.30
CA ALA A 19 24.87 -5.13 -40.22
C ALA A 19 23.86 -5.37 -41.36
N LEU A 20 23.68 -6.63 -41.76
CA LEU A 20 22.77 -7.04 -42.84
C LEU A 20 21.32 -7.13 -42.35
N THR A 21 21.10 -7.53 -41.09
CA THR A 21 19.77 -7.60 -40.47
C THR A 21 19.27 -6.25 -39.96
N LYS A 22 20.15 -5.35 -39.47
CA LYS A 22 19.76 -4.00 -39.04
C LYS A 22 19.13 -3.16 -40.14
N ARG A 23 19.52 -3.36 -41.41
CA ARG A 23 18.96 -2.61 -42.54
C ARG A 23 17.54 -3.05 -42.94
N PHE A 24 17.11 -4.24 -42.51
CA PHE A 24 15.73 -4.73 -42.67
C PHE A 24 14.84 -4.48 -41.45
N SER A 25 15.40 -4.03 -40.31
CA SER A 25 14.68 -3.82 -39.05
C SER A 25 14.43 -2.32 -38.75
N SER A 26 14.07 -1.52 -39.76
CA SER A 26 13.69 -0.11 -39.53
C SER A 26 12.28 0.00 -38.90
N SER A 27 12.31 0.34 -37.61
CA SER A 27 11.45 1.33 -36.94
C SER A 27 9.92 1.19 -36.85
N ARG A 28 9.31 0.00 -37.00
CA ARG A 28 7.91 -0.22 -36.53
C ARG A 28 7.55 -1.59 -35.93
N LEU A 29 8.47 -2.55 -35.85
CA LEU A 29 8.13 -3.96 -35.54
C LEU A 29 8.47 -4.45 -34.11
N LYS A 30 9.02 -3.60 -33.23
CA LYS A 30 9.64 -4.07 -31.97
C LYS A 30 8.72 -4.26 -30.75
N VAL A 31 7.40 -4.08 -30.85
CA VAL A 31 6.46 -4.48 -29.77
C VAL A 31 5.44 -5.55 -30.22
N GLN A 32 5.24 -5.76 -31.53
CA GLN A 32 4.32 -6.79 -32.04
C GLN A 32 5.00 -8.13 -32.42
N GLY A 33 6.32 -8.16 -32.62
CA GLY A 33 7.01 -9.36 -33.12
C GLY A 33 7.03 -10.57 -32.18
N LYS A 34 7.07 -10.35 -30.86
CA LYS A 34 7.10 -11.47 -29.89
C LYS A 34 5.75 -12.16 -29.74
N ALA A 35 4.65 -11.44 -29.97
CA ALA A 35 3.32 -12.02 -29.91
C ALA A 35 2.93 -12.83 -31.16
N GLN A 36 3.54 -12.49 -32.30
CA GLN A 36 3.22 -13.11 -33.60
C GLN A 36 3.57 -14.59 -33.70
N PHE A 37 4.58 -15.09 -32.97
CA PHE A 37 4.96 -16.51 -33.02
C PHE A 37 4.10 -17.41 -32.13
N ALA A 38 3.44 -16.83 -31.11
CA ALA A 38 2.61 -17.57 -30.17
C ALA A 38 1.14 -17.61 -30.61
N ASP A 39 0.65 -16.54 -31.24
CA ASP A 39 -0.71 -16.45 -31.77
C ASP A 39 -0.84 -17.25 -33.09
N PRO A 40 -1.82 -18.16 -33.24
CA PRO A 40 -2.14 -18.81 -34.51
C PRO A 40 -2.24 -17.83 -35.69
N TYR A 41 -2.81 -16.64 -35.48
CA TYR A 41 -2.95 -15.62 -36.52
C TYR A 41 -1.60 -15.09 -37.02
N GLY A 42 -0.71 -14.76 -36.10
CA GLY A 42 0.62 -14.23 -36.45
C GLY A 42 1.46 -15.23 -37.24
N ARG A 43 1.34 -16.53 -36.92
CA ARG A 43 2.06 -17.62 -37.61
C ARG A 43 1.60 -17.78 -39.05
N THR A 44 0.29 -17.86 -39.31
CA THR A 44 -0.19 -18.04 -40.69
C THR A 44 0.11 -16.83 -41.57
N VAL A 45 0.03 -15.61 -41.04
CA VAL A 45 0.41 -14.39 -41.78
C VAL A 45 1.90 -14.40 -42.13
N LEU A 46 2.76 -14.84 -41.22
CA LEU A 46 4.21 -14.95 -41.47
C LEU A 46 4.50 -15.97 -42.58
N VAL A 47 3.85 -17.14 -42.52
CA VAL A 47 4.00 -18.21 -43.54
C VAL A 47 3.46 -17.75 -44.89
N ALA A 48 2.31 -17.07 -44.95
CA ALA A 48 1.77 -16.53 -46.19
C ALA A 48 2.72 -15.51 -46.86
N LYS A 49 3.40 -14.67 -46.06
CA LYS A 49 4.44 -13.76 -46.56
C LYS A 49 5.68 -14.50 -47.04
N ALA A 50 6.13 -15.51 -46.29
CA ALA A 50 7.26 -16.35 -46.68
C ALA A 50 6.98 -17.06 -48.02
N ARG A 51 5.76 -17.55 -48.24
CA ARG A 51 5.31 -18.15 -49.50
C ARG A 51 5.37 -17.20 -50.68
N TRP A 52 4.95 -15.94 -50.51
CA TRP A 52 5.10 -14.96 -51.59
C TRP A 52 6.56 -14.72 -51.96
N ILE A 53 7.45 -14.61 -50.96
CA ILE A 53 8.89 -14.48 -51.18
C ILE A 53 9.42 -15.71 -51.92
N PHE A 54 9.02 -16.91 -51.48
CA PHE A 54 9.41 -18.16 -52.11
C PHE A 54 8.93 -18.23 -53.57
N LEU A 55 7.65 -17.99 -53.85
CA LEU A 55 7.10 -17.99 -55.21
C LEU A 55 7.82 -16.99 -56.13
N ILE A 56 8.16 -15.81 -55.63
CA ILE A 56 8.93 -14.82 -56.40
C ILE A 56 10.34 -15.34 -56.70
N LEU A 57 11.06 -15.86 -55.70
CA LEU A 57 12.42 -16.38 -55.89
C LEU A 57 12.43 -17.59 -56.82
N THR A 58 11.48 -18.52 -56.67
CA THR A 58 11.32 -19.68 -57.55
C THR A 58 10.96 -19.26 -58.96
N GLY A 59 10.09 -18.25 -59.13
CA GLY A 59 9.76 -17.67 -60.43
C GLY A 59 10.96 -17.02 -61.12
N LEU A 60 11.77 -16.26 -60.38
CA LEU A 60 13.02 -15.67 -60.87
C LEU A 60 14.04 -16.76 -61.26
N PHE A 61 14.21 -17.77 -60.41
CA PHE A 61 15.07 -18.91 -60.71
C PHE A 61 14.60 -19.65 -61.96
N ALA A 62 13.31 -19.94 -62.10
CA ALA A 62 12.74 -20.59 -63.28
C ALA A 62 12.96 -19.76 -64.55
N ALA A 63 12.82 -18.43 -64.48
CA ALA A 63 13.10 -17.54 -65.61
C ALA A 63 14.59 -17.54 -66.00
N CYS A 64 15.50 -17.51 -65.01
CA CYS A 64 16.94 -17.62 -65.26
C CYS A 64 17.32 -18.96 -65.87
N VAL A 65 16.77 -20.07 -65.37
CA VAL A 65 16.98 -21.42 -65.89
C VAL A 65 16.43 -21.54 -67.31
N GLY A 66 15.22 -21.04 -67.56
CA GLY A 66 14.62 -21.01 -68.90
C GLY A 66 15.46 -20.22 -69.90
N GLY A 67 15.96 -19.04 -69.50
CA GLY A 67 16.86 -18.22 -70.32
C GLY A 67 18.21 -18.88 -70.57
N PHE A 68 18.80 -19.52 -69.55
CA PHE A 68 20.04 -20.27 -69.69
C PHE A 68 19.88 -21.43 -70.69
N PHE A 69 18.80 -22.21 -70.58
CA PHE A 69 18.56 -23.32 -71.50
C PHE A 69 18.25 -22.85 -72.93
N PHE A 70 17.53 -21.75 -73.09
CA PHE A 70 17.29 -21.13 -74.39
C PHE A 70 18.60 -20.74 -75.11
N LEU A 71 19.60 -20.29 -74.35
CA LEU A 71 20.94 -19.93 -74.86
C LEU A 71 21.91 -21.12 -74.94
N SER A 72 21.56 -22.26 -74.34
CA SER A 72 22.41 -23.44 -74.27
C SER A 72 22.31 -24.31 -75.53
N ARG A 73 23.27 -25.21 -75.71
CA ARG A 73 23.25 -26.24 -76.78
C ARG A 73 22.05 -27.19 -76.72
N PHE A 74 21.33 -27.23 -75.59
CA PHE A 74 20.20 -28.14 -75.38
C PHE A 74 18.86 -27.53 -75.80
N GLY A 75 18.79 -26.21 -75.99
CA GLY A 75 17.55 -25.49 -76.30
C GLY A 75 16.50 -25.54 -75.19
N PHE A 76 15.35 -24.90 -75.42
CA PHE A 76 14.21 -25.00 -74.50
C PHE A 76 13.52 -26.36 -74.68
N PHE A 77 13.72 -27.26 -73.72
CA PHE A 77 13.33 -28.67 -73.80
C PHE A 77 11.96 -28.99 -73.17
N LEU A 78 11.32 -28.01 -72.51
CA LEU A 78 10.00 -28.19 -71.92
C LEU A 78 8.91 -28.06 -73.00
N SER A 79 8.05 -29.06 -73.07
CA SER A 79 6.83 -29.04 -73.88
C SER A 79 5.82 -28.00 -73.37
N ALA A 80 4.92 -27.56 -74.26
CA ALA A 80 3.84 -26.65 -73.89
C ALA A 80 2.97 -27.20 -72.75
N TRP A 81 2.78 -28.53 -72.69
CA TRP A 81 2.04 -29.19 -71.61
C TRP A 81 2.80 -29.17 -70.28
N GLN A 82 4.10 -29.43 -70.26
CA GLN A 82 4.91 -29.32 -69.04
C GLN A 82 4.92 -27.89 -68.50
N LEU A 83 5.08 -26.90 -69.38
CA LEU A 83 5.04 -25.49 -68.99
C LEU A 83 3.66 -25.12 -68.43
N PHE A 84 2.58 -25.59 -69.05
CA PHE A 84 1.22 -25.39 -68.56
C PHE A 84 1.03 -25.96 -67.15
N PHE A 85 1.40 -27.21 -66.88
CA PHE A 85 1.21 -27.82 -65.55
C PHE A 85 2.10 -27.18 -64.48
N LEU A 86 3.33 -26.76 -64.83
CA LEU A 86 4.20 -26.00 -63.92
C LEU A 86 3.60 -24.64 -63.57
N CYS A 87 3.18 -23.87 -64.58
CA CYS A 87 2.52 -22.57 -64.37
C CYS A 87 1.20 -22.71 -63.61
N ALA A 88 0.40 -23.72 -63.91
CA ALA A 88 -0.86 -23.99 -63.24
C ALA A 88 -0.66 -24.37 -61.76
N SER A 89 0.39 -25.13 -61.44
CA SER A 89 0.73 -25.49 -60.06
C SER A 89 1.15 -24.25 -59.25
N VAL A 90 2.02 -23.42 -59.82
CA VAL A 90 2.44 -22.13 -59.22
C VAL A 90 1.26 -21.18 -59.05
N ALA A 91 0.39 -21.07 -60.06
CA ALA A 91 -0.83 -20.27 -60.00
C ALA A 91 -1.83 -20.79 -58.97
N GLY A 92 -1.96 -22.12 -58.83
CA GLY A 92 -2.76 -22.77 -57.80
C GLY A 92 -2.27 -22.41 -56.40
N VAL A 93 -0.95 -22.48 -56.18
CA VAL A 93 -0.32 -22.06 -54.92
C VAL A 93 -0.57 -20.58 -54.63
N ALA A 94 -0.38 -19.71 -55.63
CA ALA A 94 -0.63 -18.28 -55.49
C ALA A 94 -2.12 -17.98 -55.22
N ALA A 95 -3.04 -18.68 -55.87
CA ALA A 95 -4.48 -18.46 -55.75
C ALA A 95 -5.00 -18.83 -54.36
N TYR A 96 -4.65 -20.02 -53.85
CA TYR A 96 -5.08 -20.38 -52.50
C TYR A 96 -4.33 -19.50 -51.46
N ASN A 97 -3.03 -19.22 -51.62
CA ASN A 97 -2.30 -18.34 -50.68
C ASN A 97 -2.90 -16.93 -50.62
N CYS A 98 -3.39 -16.41 -51.76
CA CYS A 98 -4.15 -15.17 -51.84
C CYS A 98 -5.49 -15.27 -51.08
N ALA A 99 -6.25 -16.35 -51.28
CA ALA A 99 -7.49 -16.59 -50.55
C ALA A 99 -7.27 -16.64 -49.03
N TYR A 100 -6.20 -17.30 -48.57
CA TYR A 100 -5.83 -17.32 -47.16
C TYR A 100 -5.43 -15.93 -46.65
N HIS A 101 -4.67 -15.15 -47.41
CA HIS A 101 -4.28 -13.80 -47.00
C HIS A 101 -5.49 -12.85 -46.83
N PHE A 102 -6.47 -12.91 -47.73
CA PHE A 102 -7.62 -11.99 -47.71
C PHE A 102 -8.81 -12.48 -46.87
N PHE A 103 -9.01 -13.80 -46.73
CA PHE A 103 -10.17 -14.37 -46.05
C PHE A 103 -9.82 -15.17 -44.77
N TYR A 104 -8.62 -14.97 -44.21
CA TYR A 104 -8.10 -15.73 -43.08
C TYR A 104 -9.07 -15.85 -41.90
N GLN A 105 -9.67 -14.74 -41.45
CA GLN A 105 -10.55 -14.74 -40.25
C GLN A 105 -11.74 -15.70 -40.34
N LYS A 106 -12.18 -16.04 -41.56
CA LYS A 106 -13.23 -17.03 -41.81
C LYS A 106 -12.65 -18.44 -41.98
N ILE A 107 -11.52 -18.56 -42.67
CA ILE A 107 -10.87 -19.83 -43.02
C ILE A 107 -10.23 -20.48 -41.78
N SER A 108 -9.63 -19.70 -40.88
CA SER A 108 -8.94 -20.19 -39.68
C SER A 108 -9.85 -20.83 -38.63
N ARG A 109 -11.18 -20.67 -38.77
CA ARG A 109 -12.17 -21.34 -37.92
C ARG A 109 -12.42 -22.80 -38.32
N ILE A 110 -11.97 -23.19 -39.51
CA ILE A 110 -12.13 -24.55 -40.01
C ILE A 110 -11.06 -25.43 -39.35
N PRO A 111 -11.43 -26.53 -38.67
CA PRO A 111 -10.45 -27.43 -38.09
C PRO A 111 -9.59 -28.06 -39.20
N LEU A 112 -8.31 -28.34 -38.90
CA LEU A 112 -7.34 -28.96 -39.84
C LEU A 112 -6.98 -28.11 -41.07
N VAL A 113 -7.39 -26.84 -41.14
CA VAL A 113 -7.15 -26.00 -42.31
C VAL A 113 -5.66 -25.80 -42.62
N ASP A 114 -4.83 -25.72 -41.58
CA ASP A 114 -3.37 -25.66 -41.69
C ASP A 114 -2.78 -27.01 -42.15
N HIS A 115 -3.33 -28.14 -41.69
CA HIS A 115 -2.92 -29.48 -42.16
C HIS A 115 -3.30 -29.68 -43.63
N CYS A 116 -4.50 -29.28 -44.04
CA CYS A 116 -4.95 -29.33 -45.43
C CYS A 116 -4.07 -28.45 -46.33
N GLN A 117 -3.64 -27.30 -45.83
CA GLN A 117 -2.76 -26.39 -46.55
C GLN A 117 -1.39 -27.02 -46.82
N VAL A 118 -0.73 -27.55 -45.79
CA VAL A 118 0.56 -28.24 -45.96
C VAL A 118 0.42 -29.47 -46.87
N PHE A 119 -0.69 -30.22 -46.75
CA PHE A 119 -0.96 -31.36 -47.61
C PHE A 119 -1.12 -30.96 -49.09
N LEU A 120 -1.83 -29.87 -49.36
CA LEU A 120 -1.98 -29.30 -50.69
C LEU A 120 -0.61 -28.87 -51.26
N ASP A 121 0.26 -28.32 -50.41
CA ASP A 121 1.63 -27.96 -50.80
C ASP A 121 2.47 -29.18 -51.19
N ILE A 122 2.37 -30.28 -50.43
CA ILE A 122 3.02 -31.56 -50.78
C ILE A 122 2.55 -32.02 -52.17
N ILE A 123 1.25 -31.94 -52.47
CA ILE A 123 0.70 -32.32 -53.78
C ILE A 123 1.27 -31.44 -54.88
N PHE A 124 1.20 -30.10 -54.75
CA PHE A 124 1.70 -29.19 -55.77
C PHE A 124 3.20 -29.34 -56.00
N VAL A 125 3.98 -29.54 -54.94
CA VAL A 125 5.42 -29.81 -55.05
C VAL A 125 5.68 -31.13 -55.77
N THR A 126 4.90 -32.18 -55.49
CA THR A 126 4.99 -33.46 -56.21
C THR A 126 4.75 -33.27 -57.70
N ILE A 127 3.73 -32.49 -58.07
CA ILE A 127 3.39 -32.17 -59.47
C ILE A 127 4.53 -31.38 -60.13
N ILE A 128 5.06 -30.36 -59.44
CA ILE A 128 6.18 -29.55 -59.93
C ILE A 128 7.39 -30.44 -60.20
N ILE A 129 7.72 -31.37 -59.29
CA ILE A 129 8.86 -32.27 -59.41
C ILE A 129 8.69 -33.21 -60.60
N HIS A 130 7.52 -33.84 -60.76
CA HIS A 130 7.22 -34.69 -61.90
C HIS A 130 7.45 -33.94 -63.23
N PHE A 131 6.75 -32.83 -63.43
CA PHE A 131 6.78 -32.08 -64.71
C PHE A 131 8.09 -31.35 -64.98
N SER A 132 8.98 -31.24 -63.99
CA SER A 132 10.32 -30.66 -64.14
C SER A 132 11.43 -31.70 -64.28
N GLY A 133 11.13 -33.00 -64.30
CA GLY A 133 12.13 -34.05 -64.57
C GLY A 133 12.13 -35.23 -63.61
N GLY A 134 11.10 -35.39 -62.77
CA GLY A 134 10.93 -36.55 -61.88
C GLY A 134 12.13 -36.77 -60.98
N ALA A 135 12.74 -37.96 -61.07
CA ALA A 135 13.97 -38.34 -60.37
C ALA A 135 15.16 -37.38 -60.58
N ALA A 136 15.24 -36.72 -61.73
CA ALA A 136 16.30 -35.78 -62.09
C ALA A 136 15.93 -34.31 -61.80
N SER A 137 14.74 -34.05 -61.27
CA SER A 137 14.28 -32.69 -60.99
C SER A 137 15.13 -32.00 -59.94
N TRP A 138 15.51 -30.75 -60.18
CA TRP A 138 16.19 -29.91 -59.17
C TRP A 138 15.23 -29.31 -58.13
N PHE A 139 13.92 -29.55 -58.27
CA PHE A 139 12.90 -29.01 -57.38
C PHE A 139 12.58 -29.92 -56.19
N TRP A 140 13.19 -31.10 -56.06
CA TRP A 140 12.97 -31.94 -54.87
C TRP A 140 13.28 -31.26 -53.52
N PRO A 141 14.23 -30.30 -53.38
CA PRO A 141 14.46 -29.59 -52.12
C PRO A 141 13.26 -28.74 -51.66
N VAL A 142 12.29 -28.47 -52.54
CA VAL A 142 11.07 -27.73 -52.16
C VAL A 142 10.25 -28.50 -51.13
N TYR A 143 10.36 -29.84 -51.05
CA TYR A 143 9.76 -30.60 -49.94
C TYR A 143 10.29 -30.17 -48.57
N LEU A 144 11.57 -29.79 -48.48
CA LEU A 144 12.16 -29.30 -47.22
C LEU A 144 11.51 -27.97 -46.81
N ILE A 145 11.17 -27.12 -47.78
CA ILE A 145 10.51 -25.83 -47.56
C ILE A 145 9.08 -26.05 -47.06
N VAL A 146 8.33 -26.99 -47.65
CA VAL A 146 7.00 -27.35 -47.16
C VAL A 146 7.06 -27.89 -45.73
N THR A 147 8.07 -28.70 -45.41
CA THR A 147 8.31 -29.17 -44.04
C THR A 147 8.70 -28.04 -43.09
N ILE A 148 9.46 -27.04 -43.56
CA ILE A 148 9.73 -25.83 -42.79
C ILE A 148 8.44 -25.09 -42.46
N GLU A 149 7.58 -24.86 -43.45
CA GLU A 149 6.30 -24.20 -43.27
C GLU A 149 5.38 -24.98 -42.32
N ALA A 150 5.38 -26.32 -42.41
CA ALA A 150 4.65 -27.18 -41.49
C ALA A 150 5.08 -26.96 -40.03
N ALA A 151 6.39 -26.80 -39.77
CA ALA A 151 6.91 -26.53 -38.43
C ALA A 151 6.47 -25.16 -37.87
N PHE A 152 6.22 -24.18 -38.74
CA PHE A 152 5.70 -22.87 -38.34
C PHE A 152 4.20 -22.88 -38.09
N LEU A 153 3.42 -23.55 -38.95
CA LEU A 153 1.96 -23.60 -38.84
C LEU A 153 1.49 -24.51 -37.70
N LEU A 154 2.08 -25.70 -37.59
CA LEU A 154 1.56 -26.75 -36.72
C LEU A 154 2.09 -26.64 -35.30
N GLU A 155 1.21 -26.93 -34.34
CA GLU A 155 1.56 -26.88 -32.93
C GLU A 155 2.25 -28.14 -32.43
N LYS A 156 1.81 -29.30 -32.92
CA LYS A 156 2.25 -30.60 -32.42
C LYS A 156 3.43 -31.12 -33.21
N GLU A 157 4.48 -31.49 -32.50
CA GLU A 157 5.71 -32.07 -33.06
C GLU A 157 5.42 -33.27 -33.97
N ARG A 158 4.53 -34.17 -33.51
CA ARG A 158 4.12 -35.35 -34.27
C ARG A 158 3.50 -35.00 -35.63
N ASP A 159 2.77 -33.89 -35.74
CA ASP A 159 2.05 -33.53 -36.96
C ASP A 159 3.06 -33.03 -38.02
N VAL A 160 4.10 -32.31 -37.59
CA VAL A 160 5.23 -31.89 -38.44
C VAL A 160 6.00 -33.12 -38.94
N TRP A 161 6.26 -34.09 -38.05
CA TRP A 161 6.97 -35.32 -38.40
C TRP A 161 6.18 -36.16 -39.41
N LEU A 162 4.87 -36.30 -39.19
CA LEU A 162 3.97 -37.00 -40.11
C LEU A 162 3.96 -36.35 -41.49
N LEU A 163 3.86 -35.02 -41.57
CA LEU A 163 3.86 -34.32 -42.86
C LEU A 163 5.22 -34.34 -43.56
N GLY A 164 6.33 -34.29 -42.82
CA GLY A 164 7.67 -34.53 -43.36
C GLY A 164 7.81 -35.95 -43.93
N ALA A 165 7.33 -36.97 -43.21
CA ALA A 165 7.32 -38.34 -43.70
C ALA A 165 6.43 -38.50 -44.95
N LEU A 166 5.26 -37.84 -44.98
CA LEU A 166 4.37 -37.83 -46.15
C LEU A 166 5.02 -37.21 -47.38
N GLY A 167 5.81 -36.14 -47.23
CA GLY A 167 6.57 -35.57 -48.36
C GLY A 167 7.59 -36.55 -48.95
N GLY A 168 8.31 -37.28 -48.09
CA GLY A 168 9.24 -38.33 -48.52
C GLY A 168 8.55 -39.53 -49.17
N LEU A 169 7.39 -39.93 -48.64
CA LEU A 169 6.55 -40.97 -49.23
C LEU A 169 5.96 -40.54 -50.58
N ALA A 170 5.50 -39.29 -50.71
CA ALA A 170 4.98 -38.74 -51.96
C ALA A 170 6.04 -38.76 -53.06
N TYR A 171 7.28 -38.38 -52.74
CA TYR A 171 8.40 -38.48 -53.67
C TYR A 171 8.71 -39.94 -54.05
N GLY A 172 8.80 -40.85 -53.07
CA GLY A 172 9.03 -42.28 -53.37
C GLY A 172 7.93 -42.89 -54.23
N THR A 173 6.68 -42.52 -53.98
CA THR A 173 5.51 -42.97 -54.77
C THR A 173 5.57 -42.45 -56.19
N LEU A 174 5.99 -41.19 -56.38
CA LEU A 174 6.22 -40.60 -57.70
C LEU A 174 7.29 -41.39 -58.47
N LEU A 175 8.44 -41.66 -57.85
CA LEU A 175 9.52 -42.41 -58.48
C LEU A 175 9.12 -43.85 -58.83
N ALA A 176 8.36 -44.52 -57.95
CA ALA A 176 7.85 -45.86 -58.22
C ALA A 176 6.83 -45.88 -59.37
N ALA A 177 5.99 -44.84 -59.47
CA ALA A 177 5.03 -44.69 -60.57
C ALA A 177 5.73 -44.41 -61.92
N GLU A 178 6.80 -43.61 -61.92
CA GLU A 178 7.64 -43.39 -63.10
C GLU A 178 8.38 -44.68 -63.52
N TYR A 179 8.96 -45.41 -62.56
CA TYR A 179 9.68 -46.67 -62.80
C TYR A 179 8.78 -47.77 -63.39
N SER A 180 7.56 -47.90 -62.86
CA SER A 180 6.59 -48.91 -63.32
C SER A 180 5.90 -48.55 -64.65
N GLY A 181 6.16 -47.35 -65.18
CA GLY A 181 5.52 -46.84 -66.39
C GLY A 181 4.06 -46.41 -66.20
N LEU A 182 3.60 -46.28 -64.95
CA LEU A 182 2.27 -45.75 -64.63
C LEU A 182 2.18 -44.25 -64.95
N LEU A 183 3.28 -43.52 -64.77
CA LEU A 183 3.42 -42.13 -65.18
C LEU A 183 4.48 -42.01 -66.30
N PRO A 184 4.29 -41.11 -67.29
CA PRO A 184 5.26 -40.91 -68.34
C PRO A 184 6.55 -40.31 -67.78
N HIS A 185 7.70 -40.92 -68.08
CA HIS A 185 9.00 -40.39 -67.67
C HIS A 185 9.35 -39.16 -68.52
N LEU A 186 9.81 -38.11 -67.86
CA LEU A 186 10.20 -36.85 -68.50
C LEU A 186 11.72 -36.76 -68.52
N LEU A 187 12.32 -36.94 -69.70
CA LEU A 187 13.75 -36.92 -69.88
C LEU A 187 14.30 -35.49 -69.79
N MET A 188 15.18 -35.26 -68.81
CA MET A 188 16.03 -34.08 -68.78
C MET A 188 17.18 -34.27 -69.79
N PRO A 189 17.42 -33.32 -70.71
CA PRO A 189 18.34 -33.50 -71.84
C PRO A 189 19.82 -33.62 -71.46
N PHE A 190 20.14 -33.41 -70.19
CA PHE A 190 21.50 -33.44 -69.63
C PHE A 190 21.71 -34.57 -68.62
N THR A 191 20.69 -35.38 -68.34
CA THR A 191 20.81 -36.60 -67.55
C THR A 191 20.77 -37.82 -68.45
N ALA A 192 21.59 -38.82 -68.15
CA ALA A 192 21.60 -40.05 -68.91
C ALA A 192 20.23 -40.76 -68.77
N SER A 193 19.63 -41.15 -69.89
CA SER A 193 18.25 -41.67 -69.96
C SER A 193 18.08 -42.99 -69.21
N ASP A 194 19.16 -43.76 -69.08
CA ASP A 194 19.29 -45.01 -68.35
C ASP A 194 19.10 -44.85 -66.84
N LEU A 195 19.48 -43.71 -66.25
CA LEU A 195 19.33 -43.43 -64.81
C LEU A 195 17.86 -43.49 -64.35
N THR A 196 16.91 -43.16 -65.24
CA THR A 196 15.47 -43.18 -64.92
C THR A 196 14.90 -44.58 -64.75
N PHE A 197 15.61 -45.61 -65.22
CA PHE A 197 15.24 -47.02 -65.07
C PHE A 197 16.20 -47.79 -64.15
N ASP A 198 17.16 -47.10 -63.54
CA ASP A 198 18.06 -47.71 -62.55
C ASP A 198 17.40 -47.68 -61.16
N CYS A 199 16.97 -48.85 -60.71
CA CYS A 199 16.36 -49.05 -59.39
C CYS A 199 17.28 -48.56 -58.26
N SER A 200 18.60 -48.68 -58.40
CA SER A 200 19.57 -48.24 -57.40
C SER A 200 19.59 -46.72 -57.29
N PHE A 201 19.57 -46.01 -58.42
CA PHE A 201 19.54 -44.55 -58.48
C PHE A 201 18.25 -43.98 -57.90
N LEU A 202 17.09 -44.56 -58.28
CA LEU A 202 15.79 -44.14 -57.77
C LEU A 202 15.66 -44.41 -56.27
N THR A 203 16.12 -45.57 -55.81
CA THR A 203 16.08 -45.92 -54.38
C THR A 203 16.98 -45.01 -53.56
N LEU A 204 18.20 -44.73 -54.04
CA LEU A 204 19.13 -43.83 -53.35
C LEU A 204 18.60 -42.39 -53.31
N SER A 205 18.01 -41.92 -54.42
CA SER A 205 17.34 -40.61 -54.49
C SER A 205 16.17 -40.52 -53.52
N TRP A 206 15.33 -41.56 -53.44
CA TRP A 206 14.23 -41.62 -52.49
C TRP A 206 14.74 -41.56 -51.05
N LEU A 207 15.68 -42.43 -50.68
CA LEU A 207 16.25 -42.48 -49.34
C LEU A 207 16.91 -41.14 -48.95
N TRP A 208 17.58 -40.49 -49.88
CA TRP A 208 18.21 -39.18 -49.65
C TRP A 208 17.19 -38.08 -49.36
N THR A 209 16.15 -37.97 -50.19
CA THR A 209 15.09 -36.98 -49.98
C THR A 209 14.30 -37.26 -48.69
N ALA A 210 14.00 -38.53 -48.40
CA ALA A 210 13.33 -38.92 -47.16
C ALA A 210 14.18 -38.60 -45.91
N LEU A 211 15.48 -38.88 -45.95
CA LEU A 211 16.41 -38.55 -44.87
C LEU A 211 16.46 -37.05 -44.62
N LEU A 212 16.68 -36.24 -45.66
CA LEU A 212 16.75 -34.79 -45.52
C LEU A 212 15.44 -34.21 -44.99
N ASN A 213 14.29 -34.70 -45.46
CA ASN A 213 13.01 -34.20 -44.99
C ASN A 213 12.78 -34.54 -43.50
N THR A 214 13.19 -35.73 -43.08
CA THR A 214 13.14 -36.14 -41.67
C THR A 214 14.06 -35.30 -40.81
N VAL A 215 15.31 -35.08 -41.23
CA VAL A 215 16.28 -34.23 -40.51
C VAL A 215 15.78 -32.79 -40.39
N THR A 216 15.26 -32.22 -41.47
CA THR A 216 14.66 -30.87 -41.46
C THR A 216 13.48 -30.78 -40.51
N ALA A 217 12.57 -31.76 -40.52
CA ALA A 217 11.44 -31.82 -39.59
C ALA A 217 11.92 -31.84 -38.12
N VAL A 218 12.91 -32.67 -37.79
CA VAL A 218 13.45 -32.81 -36.43
C VAL A 218 14.11 -31.50 -35.96
N ILE A 219 15.01 -30.93 -36.76
CA ILE A 219 15.74 -29.70 -36.41
C ILE A 219 14.77 -28.54 -36.16
N LEU A 220 13.78 -28.37 -37.03
CA LEU A 220 12.85 -27.25 -36.93
C LEU A 220 11.86 -27.41 -35.80
N THR A 221 11.42 -28.65 -35.54
CA THR A 221 10.61 -28.95 -34.37
C THR A 221 11.36 -28.56 -33.09
N PHE A 222 12.63 -28.93 -32.98
CA PHE A 222 13.49 -28.54 -31.85
C PHE A 222 13.67 -27.02 -31.74
N LEU A 223 13.99 -26.33 -32.84
CA LEU A 223 14.19 -24.88 -32.82
C LEU A 223 12.90 -24.13 -32.43
N MET A 224 11.76 -24.57 -32.98
CA MET A 224 10.46 -23.97 -32.66
C MET A 224 10.05 -24.23 -31.21
N SER A 225 10.35 -25.41 -30.65
CA SER A 225 10.04 -25.68 -29.24
C SER A 225 10.85 -24.79 -28.29
N VAL A 226 12.12 -24.55 -28.59
CA VAL A 226 12.98 -23.61 -27.83
C VAL A 226 12.44 -22.18 -27.91
N ILE A 227 12.16 -21.67 -29.12
CA ILE A 227 11.64 -20.30 -29.31
C ILE A 227 10.31 -20.10 -28.57
N ARG A 228 9.41 -21.09 -28.65
CA ARG A 228 8.11 -21.04 -27.94
C ARG A 228 8.31 -21.04 -26.44
N ARG A 229 9.25 -21.85 -25.92
CA ARG A 229 9.56 -21.91 -24.48
C ARG A 229 10.09 -20.58 -23.96
N GLU A 230 11.05 -19.96 -24.64
CA GLU A 230 11.60 -18.66 -24.23
C GLU A 230 10.53 -17.56 -24.26
N THR A 231 9.73 -17.53 -25.32
CA THR A 231 8.64 -16.54 -25.47
C THR A 231 7.59 -16.71 -24.37
N ARG A 232 7.26 -17.95 -24.01
CA ARG A 232 6.32 -18.25 -22.93
C ARG A 232 6.86 -17.85 -21.57
N LEU A 233 8.11 -18.21 -21.25
CA LEU A 233 8.74 -17.85 -19.99
C LEU A 233 8.82 -16.33 -19.80
N LEU A 234 9.12 -15.59 -20.87
CA LEU A 234 9.15 -14.14 -20.81
C LEU A 234 7.76 -13.56 -20.50
N ARG A 235 6.71 -14.03 -21.18
CA ARG A 235 5.33 -13.60 -20.92
C ARG A 235 4.88 -13.93 -19.50
N GLU A 236 5.12 -15.15 -19.05
CA GLU A 236 4.80 -15.57 -17.69
C GLU A 236 5.58 -14.76 -16.64
N SER A 237 6.79 -14.29 -16.96
CA SER A 237 7.54 -13.38 -16.09
C SER A 237 6.96 -11.97 -16.10
N GLU A 238 6.62 -11.43 -17.28
CA GLU A 238 5.99 -10.10 -17.42
C GLU A 238 4.64 -10.04 -16.70
N GLU A 239 3.77 -11.03 -16.89
CA GLU A 239 2.48 -11.15 -16.21
C GLU A 239 2.67 -11.25 -14.69
N ARG A 240 3.60 -12.10 -14.22
CA ARG A 240 3.93 -12.20 -12.79
C ARG A 240 4.40 -10.86 -12.19
N HIS A 241 5.15 -10.06 -12.94
CA HIS A 241 5.57 -8.75 -12.47
C HIS A 241 4.40 -7.76 -12.36
N VAL A 242 3.50 -7.75 -13.35
CA VAL A 242 2.30 -6.90 -13.31
C VAL A 242 1.40 -7.30 -12.15
N ASP A 243 1.14 -8.60 -11.98
CA ASP A 243 0.30 -9.12 -10.89
C ASP A 243 0.89 -8.80 -9.51
N PHE A 244 2.22 -8.89 -9.37
CA PHE A 244 2.91 -8.53 -8.13
C PHE A 244 2.69 -7.05 -7.76
N VAL A 245 2.84 -6.13 -8.73
CA VAL A 245 2.65 -4.69 -8.49
C VAL A 245 1.17 -4.35 -8.25
N GLU A 246 0.26 -5.01 -8.97
CA GLU A 246 -1.19 -4.84 -8.81
C GLU A 246 -1.71 -5.39 -7.46
N ALA A 247 -1.07 -6.41 -6.90
CA ALA A 247 -1.43 -7.01 -5.61
C ALA A 247 -0.80 -6.29 -4.40
N ALA A 248 0.15 -5.37 -4.62
CA ALA A 248 0.80 -4.63 -3.54
C ALA A 248 -0.21 -3.75 -2.77
N ASN A 249 -0.11 -3.74 -1.44
CA ASN A 249 -0.94 -2.90 -0.58
C ASN A 249 -0.51 -1.42 -0.61
N ASP A 250 0.77 -1.17 -0.84
CA ASP A 250 1.27 0.18 -1.03
C ASP A 250 0.69 0.77 -2.33
N LEU A 251 0.41 2.07 -2.31
CA LEU A 251 -0.09 2.84 -3.43
C LEU A 251 1.08 3.10 -4.38
N ILE A 252 1.09 2.39 -5.51
CA ILE A 252 2.14 2.51 -6.51
C ILE A 252 1.58 3.22 -7.73
N CYS A 253 2.24 4.30 -8.15
CA CYS A 253 1.93 4.98 -9.39
C CYS A 253 3.20 5.29 -10.18
N SER A 254 3.06 5.50 -11.48
CA SER A 254 4.10 6.12 -12.29
C SER A 254 3.55 7.32 -13.03
N SER A 255 4.41 8.31 -13.25
CA SER A 255 4.09 9.51 -13.99
C SER A 255 5.18 9.81 -15.01
N THR A 256 4.83 10.63 -15.99
CA THR A 256 5.81 11.29 -16.84
C THR A 256 6.67 12.28 -16.01
N PRO A 257 7.83 12.69 -16.55
CA PRO A 257 8.64 13.79 -15.99
C PRO A 257 7.89 15.11 -15.83
N ASP A 258 6.86 15.35 -16.65
CA ASP A 258 5.97 16.51 -16.54
C ASP A 258 4.79 16.26 -15.58
N GLY A 259 4.76 15.14 -14.85
CA GLY A 259 3.82 14.87 -13.75
C GLY A 259 2.48 14.26 -14.14
N ARG A 260 2.29 13.84 -15.39
CA ARG A 260 1.06 13.18 -15.85
C ARG A 260 1.06 11.71 -15.45
N ILE A 261 0.01 11.21 -14.81
CA ILE A 261 -0.04 9.81 -14.36
C ILE A 261 -0.14 8.87 -15.57
N LEU A 262 0.75 7.87 -15.61
CA LEU A 262 0.83 6.85 -16.64
C LEU A 262 0.24 5.52 -16.18
N TYR A 263 0.46 5.18 -14.91
CA TYR A 263 0.02 3.92 -14.33
C TYR A 263 -0.26 4.11 -12.84
N ALA A 264 -1.25 3.37 -12.33
CA ALA A 264 -1.53 3.27 -10.91
C ALA A 264 -2.05 1.87 -10.60
N ASN A 265 -1.51 1.24 -9.55
CA ASN A 265 -1.93 -0.09 -9.13
C ASN A 265 -3.35 -0.07 -8.52
N ARG A 266 -3.90 -1.25 -8.22
CA ARG A 266 -5.23 -1.44 -7.64
C ARG A 266 -5.40 -0.68 -6.33
N SER A 267 -4.39 -0.70 -5.45
CA SER A 267 -4.45 -0.04 -4.15
C SER A 267 -4.53 1.48 -4.30
N TRP A 268 -3.72 2.07 -5.18
CA TRP A 268 -3.79 3.49 -5.52
C TRP A 268 -5.17 3.87 -6.04
N ARG A 269 -5.72 3.13 -7.00
CA ARG A 269 -7.07 3.41 -7.56
C ARG A 269 -8.18 3.30 -6.52
N ARG A 270 -8.10 2.31 -5.63
CA ARG A 270 -9.08 2.11 -4.55
C ARG A 270 -9.06 3.28 -3.56
N VAL A 271 -7.89 3.71 -3.12
CA VAL A 271 -7.75 4.78 -2.11
C VAL A 271 -8.02 6.15 -2.71
N MET A 272 -7.52 6.42 -3.91
CA MET A 272 -7.67 7.72 -4.57
C MET A 272 -9.03 7.92 -5.26
N GLY A 273 -9.76 6.83 -5.54
CA GLY A 273 -11.12 6.87 -6.10
C GLY A 273 -11.20 7.06 -7.62
N TYR A 274 -10.08 6.93 -8.34
CA TYR A 274 -10.04 7.09 -9.80
C TYR A 274 -10.06 5.75 -10.53
N ALA A 275 -10.76 5.70 -11.67
CA ALA A 275 -10.76 4.56 -12.56
C ALA A 275 -9.51 4.55 -13.46
N GLY A 276 -9.17 3.37 -14.01
CA GLY A 276 -7.94 3.18 -14.79
C GLY A 276 -7.87 3.99 -16.09
N ASP A 277 -9.02 4.21 -16.73
CA ASP A 277 -9.20 5.00 -17.94
C ASP A 277 -9.08 6.52 -17.71
N GLU A 278 -9.33 6.97 -16.49
CA GLU A 278 -9.23 8.37 -16.09
C GLU A 278 -7.78 8.80 -15.79
N LEU A 279 -6.89 7.86 -15.46
CA LEU A 279 -5.51 8.13 -14.99
C LEU A 279 -4.71 9.00 -15.96
N GLY A 280 -4.85 8.75 -17.26
CA GLY A 280 -4.14 9.53 -18.29
C GLY A 280 -4.54 11.00 -18.33
N GLY A 281 -5.64 11.42 -17.72
CA GLY A 281 -6.02 12.83 -17.63
C GLY A 281 -5.49 13.55 -16.40
N ILE A 282 -4.92 12.82 -15.44
CA ILE A 282 -4.66 13.34 -14.09
C ILE A 282 -3.23 13.85 -13.99
N GLN A 283 -3.12 15.08 -13.51
CA GLN A 283 -1.86 15.70 -13.18
C GLN A 283 -1.54 15.47 -11.70
N LEU A 284 -0.32 15.02 -11.38
CA LEU A 284 0.07 14.68 -10.01
C LEU A 284 -0.08 15.84 -9.02
N TRP A 285 0.17 17.09 -9.47
CA TRP A 285 0.03 18.28 -8.62
C TRP A 285 -1.44 18.64 -8.30
N ASP A 286 -2.40 18.19 -9.11
CA ASP A 286 -3.82 18.44 -8.86
C ASP A 286 -4.35 17.60 -7.71
N LEU A 287 -3.68 16.49 -7.41
CA LEU A 287 -3.96 15.64 -6.26
C LEU A 287 -3.39 16.21 -4.95
N ILE A 288 -2.75 17.38 -4.97
CA ILE A 288 -2.12 17.97 -3.79
C ILE A 288 -2.86 19.25 -3.40
N PRO A 289 -3.16 19.46 -2.11
CA PRO A 289 -3.75 20.69 -1.61
C PRO A 289 -2.95 21.92 -2.06
N ALA A 290 -3.67 23.00 -2.38
CA ALA A 290 -3.07 24.24 -2.87
C ALA A 290 -1.99 24.80 -1.92
N SER A 291 -2.15 24.62 -0.61
CA SER A 291 -1.17 25.01 0.41
C SER A 291 0.17 24.28 0.30
N ASN A 292 0.18 23.06 -0.24
CA ASN A 292 1.35 22.16 -0.23
C ASN A 292 1.95 21.96 -1.63
N ARG A 293 1.24 22.38 -2.69
CA ARG A 293 1.63 22.15 -4.09
C ARG A 293 3.01 22.69 -4.42
N SER A 294 3.35 23.92 -4.01
CA SER A 294 4.65 24.54 -4.31
C SER A 294 5.82 23.74 -3.73
N ARG A 295 5.68 23.28 -2.48
CA ARG A 295 6.69 22.47 -1.79
C ARG A 295 6.89 21.13 -2.47
N PHE A 296 5.81 20.47 -2.88
CA PHE A 296 5.89 19.21 -3.60
C PHE A 296 6.55 19.37 -4.97
N MET A 297 6.21 20.43 -5.72
CA MET A 297 6.83 20.71 -7.02
C MET A 297 8.33 20.99 -6.89
N GLU A 298 8.77 21.67 -5.83
CA GLU A 298 10.19 21.88 -5.55
C GLU A 298 10.92 20.55 -5.29
N GLN A 299 10.33 19.68 -4.46
CA GLN A 299 10.87 18.34 -4.20
C GLN A 299 10.92 17.48 -5.46
N PHE A 300 9.87 17.54 -6.28
CA PHE A 300 9.84 16.85 -7.57
C PHE A 300 10.92 17.37 -8.54
N ALA A 301 11.14 18.68 -8.59
CA ALA A 301 12.20 19.28 -9.39
C ALA A 301 13.61 18.86 -8.91
N GLN A 302 13.82 18.73 -7.60
CA GLN A 302 15.07 18.21 -7.04
C GLN A 302 15.33 16.76 -7.45
N LEU A 303 14.28 15.91 -7.45
CA LEU A 303 14.38 14.54 -7.96
C LEU A 303 14.79 14.51 -9.43
N MET A 304 14.17 15.36 -10.26
CA MET A 304 14.49 15.50 -11.68
C MET A 304 15.92 15.98 -11.93
N ALA A 305 16.49 16.75 -11.00
CA ALA A 305 17.89 17.17 -11.03
C ALA A 305 18.88 16.08 -10.57
N GLY A 306 18.40 14.87 -10.25
CA GLY A 306 19.22 13.74 -9.82
C GLY A 306 19.50 13.69 -8.31
N ASN A 307 18.86 14.54 -7.51
CA ASN A 307 18.99 14.47 -6.06
C ASN A 307 18.05 13.39 -5.49
N SER A 308 18.51 12.67 -4.47
CA SER A 308 17.67 11.72 -3.76
C SER A 308 16.66 12.46 -2.87
N VAL A 309 15.36 12.27 -3.13
CA VAL A 309 14.30 12.75 -2.25
C VAL A 309 13.83 11.57 -1.41
N SER A 310 14.42 11.42 -0.23
CA SER A 310 14.06 10.35 0.70
C SER A 310 12.85 10.76 1.55
N LEU A 311 11.84 9.89 1.59
CA LEU A 311 10.67 9.95 2.47
C LEU A 311 9.89 11.29 2.43
N LEU A 312 8.94 11.39 1.51
CA LEU A 312 7.89 12.41 1.54
C LEU A 312 6.74 11.95 2.44
N GLU A 313 6.35 12.79 3.39
CA GLU A 313 5.00 12.81 3.96
C GLU A 313 4.22 13.93 3.26
N THR A 314 3.12 13.60 2.58
CA THR A 314 2.31 14.57 1.84
C THR A 314 0.84 14.18 1.87
N ILE A 315 -0.02 15.20 1.92
CA ILE A 315 -1.46 15.05 1.86
C ILE A 315 -1.88 15.01 0.40
N PHE A 316 -2.64 13.98 0.04
CA PHE A 316 -3.26 13.81 -1.26
C PHE A 316 -4.77 14.02 -1.15
N ILE A 317 -5.37 14.59 -2.19
CA ILE A 317 -6.80 14.78 -2.33
C ILE A 317 -7.34 13.68 -3.23
N THR A 318 -8.30 12.93 -2.71
CA THR A 318 -9.05 11.90 -3.43
C THR A 318 -10.08 12.51 -4.38
N ARG A 319 -10.61 11.72 -5.31
CA ARG A 319 -11.63 12.17 -6.26
C ARG A 319 -12.85 12.84 -5.60
N ASP A 320 -13.26 12.31 -4.44
CA ASP A 320 -14.44 12.80 -3.71
C ASP A 320 -14.12 14.01 -2.81
N GLY A 321 -12.89 14.54 -2.87
CA GLY A 321 -12.42 15.68 -2.08
C GLY A 321 -11.92 15.33 -0.68
N GLY A 322 -11.87 14.04 -0.32
CA GLY A 322 -11.29 13.58 0.95
C GLY A 322 -9.76 13.71 0.96
N GLU A 323 -9.17 13.95 2.12
CA GLU A 323 -7.73 14.03 2.32
C GLU A 323 -7.16 12.71 2.84
N VAL A 324 -6.05 12.26 2.24
CA VAL A 324 -5.31 11.06 2.64
C VAL A 324 -3.87 11.45 2.89
N VAL A 325 -3.30 11.04 4.02
CA VAL A 325 -1.89 11.29 4.34
C VAL A 325 -1.06 10.13 3.83
N LEU A 326 -0.17 10.41 2.89
CA LEU A 326 0.71 9.44 2.25
C LEU A 326 2.16 9.64 2.69
N GLU A 327 2.80 8.54 3.08
CA GLU A 327 4.24 8.46 3.38
C GLU A 327 4.91 7.58 2.32
N GLY A 328 5.95 8.08 1.65
CA GLY A 328 6.55 7.32 0.56
C GLY A 328 7.77 7.95 -0.09
N ASN A 329 8.20 7.35 -1.19
CA ASN A 329 9.34 7.84 -1.96
C ASN A 329 9.01 7.94 -3.44
N LEU A 330 9.71 8.85 -4.10
CA LEU A 330 9.72 9.00 -5.54
C LEU A 330 11.08 8.54 -6.08
N THR A 331 11.06 7.74 -7.15
CA THR A 331 12.26 7.21 -7.82
C THR A 331 12.22 7.55 -9.30
N LEU A 332 13.31 8.09 -9.82
CA LEU A 332 13.42 8.40 -11.23
C LEU A 332 13.92 7.18 -12.03
N GLY A 333 13.16 6.75 -13.02
CA GLY A 333 13.55 5.78 -14.03
C GLY A 333 14.20 6.46 -15.23
N LEU A 334 15.43 6.04 -15.54
CA LEU A 334 16.20 6.53 -16.68
C LEU A 334 16.08 5.57 -17.87
N LYS A 335 15.97 6.12 -19.07
CA LYS A 335 16.07 5.37 -20.33
C LYS A 335 17.15 6.01 -21.19
N ASP A 336 18.18 5.23 -21.53
CA ASP A 336 19.36 5.70 -22.26
C ASP A 336 20.07 6.92 -21.61
N GLY A 337 19.95 7.06 -20.29
CA GLY A 337 20.51 8.18 -19.51
C GLY A 337 19.56 9.36 -19.30
N ASP A 338 18.42 9.40 -20.00
CA ASP A 338 17.45 10.50 -19.88
C ASP A 338 16.27 10.14 -18.96
N PRO A 339 15.72 11.12 -18.20
CA PRO A 339 14.52 10.94 -17.40
C PRO A 339 13.33 10.47 -18.24
N SER A 340 12.83 9.26 -18.00
CA SER A 340 11.73 8.70 -18.79
C SER A 340 10.44 8.54 -17.99
N VAL A 341 10.52 8.14 -16.73
CA VAL A 341 9.36 7.84 -15.88
C VAL A 341 9.70 8.09 -14.43
N VAL A 342 8.77 8.63 -13.65
CA VAL A 342 8.90 8.76 -12.21
C VAL A 342 7.98 7.74 -11.55
N TRP A 343 8.52 6.92 -10.66
CA TRP A 343 7.76 5.96 -9.86
C TRP A 343 7.54 6.51 -8.46
N GLY A 344 6.30 6.47 -7.99
CA GLY A 344 5.94 6.76 -6.62
C GLY A 344 5.46 5.51 -5.92
N SER A 345 5.97 5.26 -4.72
CA SER A 345 5.50 4.21 -3.81
C SER A 345 5.13 4.86 -2.50
N PHE A 346 3.85 4.77 -2.13
CA PHE A 346 3.30 5.45 -0.97
C PHE A 346 2.52 4.49 -0.09
N ARG A 347 2.52 4.75 1.21
CA ARG A 347 1.69 4.08 2.20
C ARG A 347 0.71 5.07 2.79
N ASP A 348 -0.55 4.66 2.88
CA ASP A 348 -1.56 5.40 3.61
C ASP A 348 -1.28 5.31 5.12
N VAL A 349 -1.01 6.45 5.73
CA VAL A 349 -0.74 6.59 7.17
C VAL A 349 -1.82 7.43 7.87
N THR A 350 -2.95 7.67 7.21
CA THR A 350 -4.05 8.49 7.73
C THR A 350 -4.57 7.97 9.07
N GLU A 351 -4.91 6.67 9.13
CA GLU A 351 -5.36 6.02 10.37
C GLU A 351 -4.30 6.02 11.45
N ARG A 352 -3.02 5.81 11.08
CA ARG A 352 -1.90 5.81 12.03
C ARG A 352 -1.73 7.17 12.70
N ILE A 353 -1.75 8.25 11.91
CA ILE A 353 -1.62 9.62 12.42
C ILE A 353 -2.86 10.00 13.25
N ALA A 354 -4.06 9.63 12.81
CA ALA A 354 -5.29 9.85 13.57
C ALA A 354 -5.25 9.13 14.93
N ALA A 355 -4.84 7.86 14.94
CA ALA A 355 -4.67 7.08 16.16
C ALA A 355 -3.61 7.67 17.08
N GLN A 356 -2.47 8.12 16.55
CA GLN A 356 -1.42 8.78 17.35
C GLN A 356 -1.92 10.09 17.98
N LYS A 357 -2.66 10.93 17.23
CA LYS A 357 -3.29 12.14 17.78
C LYS A 357 -4.28 11.81 18.88
N GLN A 358 -5.10 10.78 18.68
CA GLN A 358 -6.07 10.35 19.68
C GLN A 358 -5.39 9.81 20.94
N LEU A 359 -4.35 8.99 20.80
CA LEU A 359 -3.54 8.51 21.92
C LEU A 359 -2.88 9.66 22.69
N HIS A 360 -2.34 10.64 21.98
CA HIS A 360 -1.78 11.84 22.62
C HIS A 360 -2.86 12.60 23.42
N LYS A 361 -4.06 12.75 22.86
CA LYS A 361 -5.18 13.39 23.55
C LYS A 361 -5.56 12.61 24.83
N LEU A 362 -5.68 11.29 24.75
CA LEU A 362 -5.99 10.43 25.90
C LEU A 362 -4.89 10.41 26.98
N ALA A 363 -3.62 10.53 26.58
CA ALA A 363 -2.49 10.52 27.50
C ALA A 363 -2.34 11.83 28.30
N HIS A 364 -2.77 12.96 27.73
CA HIS A 364 -2.51 14.30 28.26
C HIS A 364 -3.75 15.11 28.66
N TYR A 365 -4.95 14.71 28.24
CA TYR A 365 -6.19 15.43 28.52
C TYR A 365 -7.23 14.52 29.18
N ASP A 366 -8.04 15.12 30.05
CA ASP A 366 -9.22 14.49 30.64
C ASP A 366 -10.30 14.30 29.57
N VAL A 367 -10.84 13.09 29.48
CA VAL A 367 -11.78 12.72 28.40
C VAL A 367 -13.10 13.49 28.49
N LEU A 368 -13.55 13.78 29.72
CA LEU A 368 -14.82 14.45 29.94
C LEU A 368 -14.71 15.96 29.68
N THR A 369 -13.74 16.63 30.29
CA THR A 369 -13.66 18.10 30.28
C THR A 369 -12.74 18.66 29.19
N SER A 370 -11.96 17.80 28.52
CA SER A 370 -10.88 18.21 27.61
C SER A 370 -9.82 19.14 28.22
N LEU A 371 -9.79 19.27 29.54
CA LEU A 371 -8.71 19.95 30.26
C LEU A 371 -7.47 19.06 30.33
N PRO A 372 -6.27 19.63 30.48
CA PRO A 372 -5.08 18.89 30.93
C PRO A 372 -5.39 17.91 32.07
N ASN A 373 -4.92 16.68 31.93
CA ASN A 373 -4.97 15.69 33.01
C ASN A 373 -3.75 15.83 33.94
N ARG A 374 -3.64 14.93 34.92
CA ARG A 374 -2.50 14.91 35.86
C ARG A 374 -1.12 14.90 35.18
N THR A 375 -0.97 14.17 34.07
CA THR A 375 0.31 14.08 33.33
C THR A 375 0.70 15.43 32.74
N LEU A 376 -0.22 16.06 32.01
CA LEU A 376 0.03 17.36 31.39
C LEU A 376 0.14 18.49 32.42
N LEU A 377 -0.61 18.41 33.54
CA LEU A 377 -0.46 19.33 34.67
C LEU A 377 0.99 19.34 35.18
N LEU A 378 1.56 18.18 35.48
CA LEU A 378 2.92 18.08 36.03
C LEU A 378 3.96 18.63 35.06
N GLU A 379 3.78 18.40 33.76
CA GLU A 379 4.63 18.96 32.72
C GLU A 379 4.53 20.50 32.68
N ARG A 380 3.32 21.04 32.72
CA ARG A 380 3.07 22.49 32.78
C ARG A 380 3.63 23.12 34.04
N LEU A 381 3.46 22.48 35.20
CA LEU A 381 3.99 22.95 36.47
C LEU A 381 5.52 22.97 36.49
N ARG A 382 6.18 21.95 35.91
CA ARG A 382 7.65 21.94 35.71
C ARG A 382 8.10 23.11 34.85
N SER A 383 7.39 23.37 33.75
CA SER A 383 7.67 24.49 32.87
C SER A 383 7.50 25.82 33.60
N ALA A 384 6.36 26.02 34.27
CA ALA A 384 6.05 27.20 35.07
C ALA A 384 7.10 27.49 36.13
N LYS A 385 7.51 26.47 36.92
CA LYS A 385 8.61 26.57 37.89
C LYS A 385 9.91 27.04 37.24
N ALA A 386 10.28 26.45 36.10
CA ALA A 386 11.49 26.82 35.38
C ALA A 386 11.43 28.27 34.85
N HIS A 387 10.27 28.74 34.39
CA HIS A 387 10.05 30.12 33.99
C HIS A 387 10.12 31.09 35.17
N ALA A 388 9.40 30.81 36.26
CA ALA A 388 9.41 31.61 37.49
C ALA A 388 10.83 31.76 38.06
N LYS A 389 11.60 30.67 38.11
CA LYS A 389 13.00 30.68 38.57
C LYS A 389 13.90 31.58 37.71
N ARG A 390 13.71 31.60 36.39
CA ARG A 390 14.48 32.46 35.47
C ARG A 390 14.10 33.93 35.62
N ASN A 391 12.81 34.22 35.75
CA ASN A 391 12.30 35.59 35.76
C ASN A 391 12.27 36.23 37.15
N LYS A 392 12.52 35.44 38.22
CA LYS A 392 12.33 35.81 39.63
C LYS A 392 10.87 36.16 39.96
N ASP A 393 9.94 35.51 39.27
CA ASP A 393 8.52 35.57 39.55
C ASP A 393 8.11 34.42 40.46
N ARG A 394 6.83 34.39 40.87
CA ARG A 394 6.23 33.29 41.63
C ARG A 394 5.23 32.54 40.76
N THR A 395 4.96 31.29 41.13
CA THR A 395 3.90 30.46 40.54
C THR A 395 2.97 30.05 41.67
N ALA A 396 1.67 30.32 41.55
CA ALA A 396 0.69 29.78 42.50
C ALA A 396 0.03 28.54 41.93
N LEU A 397 -0.19 27.56 42.80
CA LEU A 397 -0.96 26.36 42.52
C LEU A 397 -2.21 26.38 43.40
N LEU A 398 -3.37 26.36 42.77
CA LEU A 398 -4.67 26.36 43.43
C LEU A 398 -5.28 24.97 43.25
N PHE A 399 -5.53 24.27 44.34
CA PHE A 399 -6.26 23.02 44.38
C PHE A 399 -7.71 23.31 44.72
N LEU A 400 -8.64 22.96 43.84
CA LEU A 400 -10.07 23.22 43.97
C LEU A 400 -10.84 21.91 44.02
N ASP A 401 -11.76 21.80 44.97
CA ASP A 401 -12.71 20.71 45.07
C ASP A 401 -14.14 21.26 45.09
N LEU A 402 -15.06 20.60 44.37
CA LEU A 402 -16.46 21.03 44.31
C LEU A 402 -17.23 20.54 45.54
N ASP A 403 -17.74 21.49 46.32
CA ASP A 403 -18.48 21.18 47.53
C ASP A 403 -19.77 20.41 47.19
N ARG A 404 -19.99 19.30 47.92
CA ARG A 404 -21.21 18.48 47.82
C ARG A 404 -21.48 17.86 46.43
N PHE A 405 -20.49 17.78 45.54
CA PHE A 405 -20.65 17.16 44.23
C PHE A 405 -21.17 15.71 44.30
N LYS A 406 -20.72 14.95 45.30
CA LYS A 406 -21.23 13.59 45.56
C LYS A 406 -22.76 13.55 45.74
N ILE A 407 -23.35 14.51 46.46
CA ILE A 407 -24.80 14.58 46.68
C ILE A 407 -25.53 14.80 45.35
N ILE A 408 -24.95 15.60 44.44
CA ILE A 408 -25.52 15.84 43.11
C ILE A 408 -25.52 14.54 42.30
N ASN A 409 -24.41 13.79 42.30
CA ASN A 409 -24.34 12.50 41.63
C ASN A 409 -25.33 11.48 42.20
N ASP A 410 -25.42 11.41 43.53
CA ASP A 410 -26.30 10.46 44.21
C ASP A 410 -27.79 10.80 44.00
N THR A 411 -28.12 12.09 43.82
CA THR A 411 -29.52 12.55 43.67
C THR A 411 -29.98 12.63 42.21
N LEU A 412 -29.14 13.14 41.30
CA LEU A 412 -29.49 13.45 39.91
C LEU A 412 -28.81 12.51 38.89
N GLY A 413 -27.93 11.62 39.37
CA GLY A 413 -27.20 10.66 38.55
C GLY A 413 -25.93 11.22 37.94
N HIS A 414 -24.99 10.31 37.64
CA HIS A 414 -23.70 10.64 37.03
C HIS A 414 -23.78 11.46 35.73
N PRO A 415 -24.73 11.27 34.79
CA PRO A 415 -24.78 12.07 33.56
C PRO A 415 -24.97 13.58 33.82
N VAL A 416 -25.73 13.96 34.85
CA VAL A 416 -25.92 15.37 35.24
C VAL A 416 -24.65 15.91 35.90
N GLY A 417 -24.01 15.12 36.77
CA GLY A 417 -22.72 15.47 37.36
C GLY A 417 -21.62 15.66 36.32
N ASP A 418 -21.56 14.81 35.29
CA ASP A 418 -20.59 14.92 34.21
C ASP A 418 -20.76 16.23 33.42
N GLN A 419 -22.00 16.59 33.09
CA GLN A 419 -22.27 17.87 32.43
C GLN A 419 -21.98 19.07 33.32
N LEU A 420 -22.22 18.96 34.62
CA LEU A 420 -21.82 19.98 35.60
C LEU A 420 -20.30 20.16 35.61
N LEU A 421 -19.52 19.08 35.59
CA LEU A 421 -18.05 19.14 35.51
C LEU A 421 -17.56 19.82 34.24
N VAL A 422 -18.21 19.57 33.10
CA VAL A 422 -17.92 20.27 31.82
C VAL A 422 -18.22 21.77 31.94
N SER A 423 -19.35 22.13 32.58
CA SER A 423 -19.73 23.52 32.83
C SER A 423 -18.73 24.23 33.75
N VAL A 424 -18.31 23.58 34.83
CA VAL A 424 -17.27 24.06 35.75
C VAL A 424 -15.95 24.25 35.01
N ALA A 425 -15.50 23.26 34.23
CA ALA A 425 -14.27 23.34 33.45
C ALA A 425 -14.26 24.56 32.52
N SER A 426 -15.34 24.77 31.77
CA SER A 426 -15.49 25.94 30.89
C SER A 426 -15.40 27.26 31.68
N ARG A 427 -16.05 27.32 32.84
CA ARG A 427 -16.06 28.51 33.69
C ARG A 427 -14.69 28.82 34.29
N LEU A 428 -13.97 27.80 34.77
CA LEU A 428 -12.60 27.92 35.26
C LEU A 428 -11.66 28.39 34.15
N SER A 429 -11.73 27.80 32.96
CA SER A 429 -10.93 28.23 31.80
C SER A 429 -11.20 29.68 31.42
N SER A 430 -12.46 30.16 31.49
CA SER A 430 -12.80 31.56 31.21
C SER A 430 -12.23 32.56 32.24
N CYS A 431 -11.88 32.08 33.44
CA CYS A 431 -11.27 32.92 34.47
C CYS A 431 -9.76 33.14 34.23
N CYS A 432 -9.12 32.22 33.51
CA CYS A 432 -7.68 32.10 33.31
C CYS A 432 -7.17 32.90 32.10
N ARG A 433 -5.89 33.29 32.14
CA ARG A 433 -5.17 33.87 30.99
C ARG A 433 -4.60 32.75 30.12
N GLU A 434 -4.15 33.07 28.91
CA GLU A 434 -3.53 32.07 28.01
C GLU A 434 -2.30 31.36 28.59
N ILE A 435 -1.59 32.03 29.51
CA ILE A 435 -0.41 31.47 30.20
C ILE A 435 -0.78 30.61 31.41
N ASP A 436 -1.99 30.75 31.94
CA ASP A 436 -2.44 30.00 33.11
C ASP A 436 -2.97 28.63 32.65
N THR A 437 -2.86 27.61 33.50
CA THR A 437 -3.30 26.25 33.16
C THR A 437 -4.39 25.80 34.11
N VAL A 438 -5.53 25.35 33.58
CA VAL A 438 -6.57 24.64 34.36
C VAL A 438 -6.48 23.15 34.03
N SER A 439 -6.47 22.30 35.04
CA SER A 439 -6.38 20.85 34.89
C SER A 439 -7.44 20.17 35.75
N ARG A 440 -7.87 18.97 35.34
CA ARG A 440 -8.72 18.10 36.17
C ARG A 440 -7.93 16.84 36.54
N ILE A 441 -7.88 16.51 37.83
CA ILE A 441 -7.07 15.39 38.34
C ILE A 441 -7.89 14.12 38.44
N GLY A 442 -9.16 14.26 38.80
CA GLY A 442 -10.13 13.17 38.90
C GLY A 442 -11.36 13.66 39.65
N GLY A 443 -12.50 12.98 39.48
CA GLY A 443 -13.73 13.32 40.23
C GLY A 443 -14.13 14.79 40.07
N ASP A 444 -14.24 15.48 41.21
CA ASP A 444 -14.56 16.88 41.43
C ASP A 444 -13.32 17.78 41.65
N GLU A 445 -12.12 17.26 41.48
CA GLU A 445 -10.87 17.96 41.78
C GLU A 445 -10.25 18.64 40.54
N PHE A 446 -10.00 19.94 40.67
CA PHE A 446 -9.35 20.77 39.67
C PHE A 446 -8.08 21.41 40.23
N ILE A 447 -7.05 21.54 39.41
CA ILE A 447 -5.82 22.28 39.76
C ILE A 447 -5.62 23.40 38.76
N ILE A 448 -5.36 24.60 39.27
CA ILE A 448 -5.05 25.79 38.47
C ILE A 448 -3.62 26.24 38.77
N ILE A 449 -2.83 26.45 37.72
CA ILE A 449 -1.49 27.02 37.78
C ILE A 449 -1.58 28.47 37.31
N LEU A 450 -1.15 29.41 38.16
CA LEU A 450 -0.99 30.82 37.81
C LEU A 450 0.49 31.13 37.63
N GLU A 451 0.85 31.59 36.45
CA GLU A 451 2.23 31.93 36.09
C GLU A 451 2.47 33.45 36.21
N GLY A 452 3.68 33.83 36.67
CA GLY A 452 4.10 35.23 36.66
C GLY A 452 3.39 36.12 37.69
N ILE A 453 3.00 35.56 38.84
CA ILE A 453 2.38 36.34 39.93
C ILE A 453 3.44 36.97 40.82
N LYS A 454 3.12 38.12 41.43
CA LYS A 454 4.08 38.88 42.27
C LYS A 454 4.02 38.55 43.75
N ASN A 455 2.84 38.20 44.26
CA ASN A 455 2.59 37.96 45.68
C ASN A 455 1.35 37.08 45.88
N SER A 456 1.13 36.60 47.11
CA SER A 456 -0.05 35.80 47.47
C SER A 456 -1.37 36.53 47.25
N ALA A 457 -1.41 37.86 47.41
CA ALA A 457 -2.64 38.62 47.26
C ALA A 457 -3.22 38.55 45.83
N GLU A 458 -2.38 38.40 44.80
CA GLU A 458 -2.82 38.14 43.42
C GLU A 458 -3.49 36.76 43.29
N ALA A 459 -2.91 35.72 43.90
CA ALA A 459 -3.49 34.38 43.91
C ALA A 459 -4.80 34.34 44.70
N GLU A 460 -4.89 35.02 45.84
CA GLU A 460 -6.12 35.15 46.62
C GLU A 460 -7.21 35.93 45.88
N ALA A 461 -6.84 37.01 45.18
CA ALA A 461 -7.78 37.76 44.34
C ALA A 461 -8.32 36.90 43.21
N PHE A 462 -7.48 36.06 42.60
CA PHE A 462 -7.90 35.09 41.61
C PHE A 462 -8.81 34.02 42.21
N ALA A 463 -8.49 33.46 43.39
CA ALA A 463 -9.34 32.50 44.09
C ALA A 463 -10.72 33.08 44.41
N ARG A 464 -10.80 34.33 44.90
CA ARG A 464 -12.08 35.04 45.10
C ARG A 464 -12.88 35.19 43.81
N LYS A 465 -12.22 35.55 42.70
CA LYS A 465 -12.85 35.63 41.37
C LYS A 465 -13.41 34.27 40.96
N VAL A 466 -12.64 33.19 41.14
CA VAL A 466 -13.06 31.82 40.82
C VAL A 466 -14.28 31.42 41.65
N MET A 467 -14.26 31.60 42.97
CA MET A 467 -15.40 31.25 43.84
C MET A 467 -16.66 32.04 43.45
N GLN A 468 -16.53 33.34 43.18
CA GLN A 468 -17.66 34.16 42.74
C GLN A 468 -18.26 33.64 41.43
N ARG A 469 -17.42 33.33 40.45
CA ARG A 469 -17.89 32.76 39.18
C ARG A 469 -18.50 31.38 39.37
N LEU A 470 -17.88 30.52 40.17
CA LEU A 470 -18.38 29.18 40.44
C LEU A 470 -19.77 29.19 41.08
N SER A 471 -20.04 30.15 41.96
CA SER A 471 -21.36 30.31 42.61
C SER A 471 -22.50 30.77 41.69
N GLU A 472 -22.21 31.21 40.47
CA GLU A 472 -23.23 31.53 39.47
C GLU A 472 -24.00 30.24 39.06
N PRO A 473 -25.29 30.31 38.71
CA PRO A 473 -26.06 29.13 38.35
C PRO A 473 -25.44 28.35 37.18
N HIS A 474 -25.39 27.03 37.30
CA HIS A 474 -25.01 26.12 36.22
C HIS A 474 -26.28 25.51 35.60
N VAL A 475 -26.57 25.90 34.36
CA VAL A 475 -27.69 25.32 33.60
C VAL A 475 -27.20 24.02 32.94
N VAL A 476 -27.74 22.89 33.41
CA VAL A 476 -27.36 21.54 32.99
C VAL A 476 -28.61 20.77 32.60
N GLY A 477 -28.88 20.69 31.29
CA GLY A 477 -30.16 20.18 30.79
C GLY A 477 -31.32 21.05 31.26
N GLU A 478 -32.25 20.47 32.02
CA GLU A 478 -33.40 21.16 32.63
C GLU A 478 -33.15 21.65 34.06
N HIS A 479 -31.96 21.37 34.62
CA HIS A 479 -31.63 21.69 36.01
C HIS A 479 -30.81 22.98 36.11
N GLU A 480 -31.14 23.79 37.11
CA GLU A 480 -30.32 24.92 37.54
C GLU A 480 -29.61 24.53 38.85
N LEU A 481 -28.29 24.34 38.77
CA LEU A 481 -27.48 23.86 39.88
C LEU A 481 -26.62 24.98 40.47
N PHE A 482 -26.58 25.04 41.80
CA PHE A 482 -25.73 25.96 42.53
C PHE A 482 -24.63 25.16 43.21
N VAL A 483 -23.39 25.36 42.78
CA VAL A 483 -22.22 24.72 43.38
C VAL A 483 -21.25 25.76 43.90
N THR A 484 -20.59 25.40 45.00
CA THR A 484 -19.48 26.14 45.56
C THR A 484 -18.23 25.26 45.51
N GLY A 485 -17.08 25.84 45.82
CA GLY A 485 -15.86 25.05 45.89
C GLY A 485 -14.98 25.54 47.01
N SER A 486 -14.16 24.63 47.50
CA SER A 486 -13.11 24.90 48.47
C SER A 486 -11.76 24.91 47.77
N ILE A 487 -10.97 25.95 48.01
CA ILE A 487 -9.70 26.20 47.29
C ILE A 487 -8.53 26.27 48.28
N GLY A 488 -7.50 25.47 48.04
CA GLY A 488 -6.21 25.57 48.72
C GLY A 488 -5.15 26.15 47.80
N ILE A 489 -4.32 27.05 48.30
CA ILE A 489 -3.33 27.76 47.50
C ILE A 489 -1.94 27.46 48.07
N SER A 490 -1.01 27.02 47.24
CA SER A 490 0.42 27.00 47.54
C SER A 490 1.20 27.85 46.53
N MET A 491 2.41 28.28 46.89
CA MET A 491 3.24 29.16 46.08
C MET A 491 4.67 28.66 45.96
N TYR A 492 5.15 28.62 44.73
CA TYR A 492 6.56 28.54 44.40
C TYR A 492 7.20 29.94 44.35
N PRO A 493 8.37 30.17 44.97
CA PRO A 493 9.19 29.25 45.78
C PRO A 493 8.94 29.34 47.29
N ASP A 494 7.90 30.05 47.74
CA ASP A 494 7.71 30.38 49.17
C ASP A 494 7.41 29.16 50.05
N ASP A 495 6.54 28.27 49.56
CA ASP A 495 6.06 27.14 50.33
C ASP A 495 6.95 25.91 50.15
N ASP A 496 7.35 25.60 48.91
CA ASP A 496 8.30 24.51 48.61
C ASP A 496 8.96 24.68 47.23
N ASP A 497 10.12 24.06 47.03
CA ASP A 497 10.74 23.94 45.70
C ASP A 497 10.32 22.62 45.02
N ASP A 498 9.99 21.57 45.77
CA ASP A 498 9.53 20.30 45.19
C ASP A 498 8.07 20.38 44.70
N LEU A 499 7.82 19.87 43.49
CA LEU A 499 6.53 20.00 42.82
C LEU A 499 5.44 19.13 43.44
N ASP A 500 5.80 17.91 43.86
CA ASP A 500 4.85 16.99 44.49
C ASP A 500 4.46 17.53 45.88
N ASN A 501 5.41 18.13 46.60
CA ASN A 501 5.14 18.83 47.85
C ASN A 501 4.27 20.08 47.67
N LEU A 502 4.44 20.87 46.60
CA LEU A 502 3.56 22.01 46.32
C LEU A 502 2.10 21.57 46.12
N ILE A 503 1.88 20.51 45.33
CA ILE A 503 0.54 19.95 45.13
C ILE A 503 -0.04 19.48 46.48
N LYS A 504 0.75 18.75 47.27
CA LYS A 504 0.34 18.28 48.60
C LYS A 504 0.00 19.42 49.56
N LYS A 505 0.77 20.51 49.56
CA LYS A 505 0.52 21.69 50.40
C LYS A 505 -0.74 22.43 49.99
N ALA A 506 -1.03 22.53 48.69
CA ALA A 506 -2.29 23.07 48.21
C ALA A 506 -3.48 22.18 48.60
N ASP A 507 -3.35 20.86 48.53
CA ASP A 507 -4.37 19.92 49.00
C ASP A 507 -4.64 20.06 50.52
N ILE A 508 -3.60 20.13 51.34
CA ILE A 508 -3.72 20.38 52.79
C ILE A 508 -4.46 21.72 53.06
N ALA A 509 -4.11 22.77 52.33
CA ALA A 509 -4.77 24.07 52.46
C ALA A 509 -6.25 24.03 52.01
N MET A 510 -6.57 23.25 50.97
CA MET A 510 -7.93 23.06 50.46
C MET A 510 -8.79 22.31 51.49
N TYR A 511 -8.24 21.27 52.09
CA TYR A 511 -8.91 20.53 53.15
C TYR A 511 -9.12 21.39 54.41
N ALA A 512 -8.16 22.25 54.76
CA ALA A 512 -8.31 23.24 55.81
C ALA A 512 -9.42 24.27 55.49
N ALA A 513 -9.62 24.62 54.21
CA ALA A 513 -10.73 25.46 53.79
C ALA A 513 -12.09 24.76 53.98
N LYS A 514 -12.19 23.46 53.63
CA LYS A 514 -13.39 22.65 53.88
C LYS A 514 -13.77 22.60 55.36
N GLY A 515 -12.80 22.36 56.24
CA GLY A 515 -13.00 22.29 57.68
C GLY A 515 -13.50 23.59 58.34
N GLN A 516 -13.52 24.71 57.63
CA GLN A 516 -14.03 26.00 58.11
C GLN A 516 -15.40 26.39 57.54
N GLY A 517 -16.12 25.44 56.93
CA GLY A 517 -17.51 25.62 56.50
C GLY A 517 -17.73 25.60 54.98
N ASN A 518 -16.81 25.00 54.21
CA ASN A 518 -16.85 24.96 52.74
C ASN A 518 -16.91 26.36 52.09
N ASN A 519 -17.01 26.45 50.75
CA ASN A 519 -17.15 27.69 49.99
C ASN A 519 -16.14 28.79 50.39
N ASN A 520 -14.87 28.41 50.57
CA ASN A 520 -13.83 29.34 50.98
C ASN A 520 -12.47 28.95 50.38
N PHE A 521 -11.49 29.84 50.48
CA PHE A 521 -10.12 29.55 50.08
C PHE A 521 -9.14 29.77 51.23
N ARG A 522 -8.02 29.05 51.19
CA ARG A 522 -6.91 29.19 52.15
C ARG A 522 -5.56 29.11 51.45
N CYS A 523 -4.69 30.05 51.76
CA CYS A 523 -3.26 29.92 51.46
C CYS A 523 -2.63 28.96 52.48
N TYR A 524 -1.72 28.11 52.01
CA TYR A 524 -0.96 27.22 52.84
C TYR A 524 -0.21 28.00 53.94
N ASP A 525 -0.24 27.45 55.15
CA ASP A 525 0.53 27.93 56.30
C ASP A 525 1.11 26.70 57.00
N VAL A 526 2.34 26.81 57.51
CA VAL A 526 3.04 25.69 58.17
C VAL A 526 2.23 25.11 59.34
N LYS A 527 1.40 25.90 60.02
CA LYS A 527 0.52 25.40 61.09
C LYS A 527 -0.53 24.41 60.57
N MET A 528 -0.89 24.46 59.29
CA MET A 528 -1.86 23.54 58.69
C MET A 528 -1.33 22.10 58.64
N ASP A 529 -0.01 21.90 58.47
CA ASP A 529 0.60 20.57 58.52
C ASP A 529 0.40 19.91 59.88
N GLU A 530 0.54 20.68 60.97
CA GLU A 530 0.30 20.18 62.32
C GLU A 530 -1.16 19.79 62.55
N HIS A 531 -2.11 20.59 62.04
CA HIS A 531 -3.53 20.29 62.15
C HIS A 531 -3.92 19.06 61.31
N ALA A 532 -3.41 18.94 60.08
CA ALA A 532 -3.64 17.78 59.23
C ALA A 532 -3.05 16.50 59.85
N HIS A 533 -1.84 16.57 60.40
CA HIS A 533 -1.22 15.44 61.08
C HIS A 533 -1.97 15.04 62.36
N LYS A 534 -2.33 16.01 63.21
CA LYS A 534 -3.14 15.76 64.42
C LYS A 534 -4.47 15.11 64.06
N ARG A 535 -5.14 15.57 63.00
CA ARG A 535 -6.41 15.01 62.54
C ARG A 535 -6.27 13.58 62.02
N PHE A 536 -5.23 13.30 61.22
CA PHE A 536 -4.94 11.94 60.74
C PHE A 536 -4.66 10.97 61.91
N VAL A 537 -3.86 11.39 62.90
CA VAL A 537 -3.63 10.61 64.11
C VAL A 537 -4.95 10.37 64.84
N MET A 538 -5.80 11.40 64.98
CA MET A 538 -7.10 11.25 65.62
C MET A 538 -8.03 10.28 64.88
N GLU A 539 -8.13 10.36 63.54
CA GLU A 539 -8.98 9.45 62.76
C GLU A 539 -8.55 7.99 62.91
N ASN A 540 -7.24 7.72 62.77
CA ASN A 540 -6.72 6.35 62.92
C ASN A 540 -6.88 5.83 64.35
N SER A 541 -6.61 6.69 65.34
CA SER A 541 -6.78 6.34 66.75
C SER A 541 -8.26 6.15 67.12
N MET A 542 -9.21 6.80 66.46
CA MET A 542 -10.64 6.62 66.72
C MET A 542 -11.15 5.23 66.34
N ARG A 543 -10.76 4.71 65.16
CA ARG A 543 -11.14 3.34 64.77
C ARG A 543 -10.63 2.33 65.79
N ARG A 544 -9.37 2.49 66.22
CA ARG A 544 -8.78 1.67 67.29
C ARG A 544 -9.48 1.87 68.63
N ALA A 545 -9.87 3.10 68.96
CA ALA A 545 -10.56 3.41 70.20
C ALA A 545 -11.95 2.77 70.31
N MET A 546 -12.63 2.55 69.18
CA MET A 546 -13.88 1.78 69.14
C MET A 546 -13.64 0.29 69.42
N GLU A 547 -12.53 -0.28 68.97
CA GLU A 547 -12.18 -1.69 69.22
C GLU A 547 -11.60 -1.91 70.62
N GLU A 548 -10.88 -0.93 71.16
CA GLU A 548 -10.14 -1.01 72.42
C GLU A 548 -10.90 -0.42 73.63
N GLU A 549 -12.21 -0.12 73.50
CA GLU A 549 -13.06 0.46 74.56
C GLU A 549 -12.52 1.76 75.19
N ASN A 550 -11.79 2.57 74.43
CA ASN A 550 -11.16 3.81 74.92
C ASN A 550 -12.15 4.99 75.03
N PHE A 551 -13.44 4.77 74.79
CA PHE A 551 -14.49 5.76 75.00
C PHE A 551 -15.16 5.56 76.36
N LEU A 552 -15.28 6.65 77.11
CA LEU A 552 -15.84 6.69 78.46
C LEU A 552 -17.13 7.51 78.47
N LEU A 553 -18.03 7.21 79.40
CA LEU A 553 -19.23 7.99 79.65
C LEU A 553 -19.09 8.78 80.95
N TYR A 554 -19.22 10.09 80.85
CA TYR A 554 -19.38 10.98 82.00
C TYR A 554 -20.86 11.31 82.17
N TYR A 555 -21.32 11.54 83.39
CA TYR A 555 -22.72 11.85 83.67
C TYR A 555 -22.87 13.24 84.25
N GLN A 556 -23.66 14.07 83.60
CA GLN A 556 -24.01 15.40 84.11
C GLN A 556 -25.42 15.38 84.71
N PRO A 557 -25.57 15.68 86.02
CA PRO A 557 -26.89 15.66 86.66
C PRO A 557 -27.76 16.83 86.19
N LYS A 558 -29.02 16.53 85.90
CA LYS A 558 -30.09 17.49 85.63
C LYS A 558 -30.98 17.58 86.87
N LEU A 559 -31.07 18.80 87.40
CA LEU A 559 -31.80 19.12 88.62
C LEU A 559 -33.20 19.61 88.27
N ASP A 560 -34.19 19.20 89.04
CA ASP A 560 -35.48 19.88 89.07
C ASP A 560 -35.30 21.25 89.76
N ILE A 561 -35.71 22.33 89.10
CA ILE A 561 -35.45 23.70 89.58
C ILE A 561 -36.27 24.01 90.84
N ILE A 562 -37.40 23.31 91.06
CA ILE A 562 -38.31 23.56 92.18
C ILE A 562 -37.86 22.76 93.40
N SER A 563 -37.63 21.46 93.27
CA SER A 563 -37.25 20.58 94.38
C SER A 563 -35.75 20.57 94.67
N GLY A 564 -34.92 20.95 93.69
CA GLY A 564 -33.46 20.83 93.78
C GLY A 564 -32.95 19.39 93.70
N GLU A 565 -33.83 18.41 93.45
CA GLU A 565 -33.46 17.01 93.35
C GLU A 565 -32.93 16.65 91.96
N ILE A 566 -32.02 15.68 91.89
CA ILE A 566 -31.52 15.14 90.62
C ILE A 566 -32.61 14.26 90.01
N ILE A 567 -33.15 14.66 88.87
CA ILE A 567 -34.23 13.93 88.17
C ILE A 567 -33.74 13.13 86.97
N ALA A 568 -32.57 13.48 86.40
CA ALA A 568 -31.98 12.77 85.28
C ALA A 568 -30.46 12.94 85.23
N LEU A 569 -29.79 12.09 84.46
CA LEU A 569 -28.38 12.21 84.11
C LEU A 569 -28.26 12.29 82.59
N GLU A 570 -27.49 13.25 82.08
CA GLU A 570 -27.08 13.29 80.68
C GLU A 570 -25.75 12.56 80.51
N ALA A 571 -25.71 11.57 79.62
CA ALA A 571 -24.50 10.83 79.30
C ALA A 571 -23.69 11.61 78.25
N LEU A 572 -22.45 11.94 78.61
CA LEU A 572 -21.53 12.71 77.79
C LEU A 572 -20.34 11.82 77.40
N LEU A 573 -20.19 11.58 76.11
CA LEU A 573 -19.07 10.80 75.58
C LEU A 573 -17.75 11.53 75.82
N ARG A 574 -16.74 10.80 76.27
CA ARG A 574 -15.37 11.25 76.43
C ARG A 574 -14.44 10.25 75.79
N TRP A 575 -13.35 10.74 75.21
CA TRP A 575 -12.37 9.86 74.59
C TRP A 575 -11.07 9.89 75.40
N GLN A 576 -10.68 8.73 75.93
CA GLN A 576 -9.43 8.56 76.65
C GLN A 576 -8.38 8.02 75.68
N HIS A 577 -7.63 8.93 75.04
CA HIS A 577 -6.56 8.53 74.14
C HIS A 577 -5.34 8.03 74.94
N PRO A 578 -4.68 6.92 74.53
CA PRO A 578 -3.51 6.37 75.22
C PRO A 578 -2.38 7.39 75.45
N ASP A 579 -2.03 8.14 74.40
CA ASP A 579 -0.94 9.13 74.47
C ASP A 579 -1.39 10.58 74.75
N LEU A 580 -2.58 10.99 74.27
CA LEU A 580 -3.06 12.38 74.36
C LEU A 580 -3.91 12.64 75.62
N GLY A 581 -4.26 11.61 76.39
CA GLY A 581 -5.14 11.72 77.55
C GLY A 581 -6.60 11.97 77.16
N LEU A 582 -7.33 12.71 77.99
CA LEU A 582 -8.75 12.98 77.77
C LEU A 582 -8.93 14.01 76.63
N VAL A 583 -9.42 13.57 75.47
CA VAL A 583 -9.65 14.41 74.29
C VAL A 583 -11.04 15.03 74.35
N SER A 584 -11.13 16.33 74.02
CA SER A 584 -12.38 17.09 74.05
C SER A 584 -13.35 16.60 72.97
N PRO A 585 -14.66 16.45 73.26
CA PRO A 585 -15.67 16.16 72.24
C PRO A 585 -15.67 17.12 71.06
N ALA A 586 -15.32 18.40 71.28
CA ALA A 586 -15.23 19.38 70.21
C ALA A 586 -14.14 19.04 69.16
N ASP A 587 -13.09 18.32 69.56
CA ASP A 587 -11.98 17.96 68.67
C ASP A 587 -12.27 16.69 67.86
N PHE A 588 -13.13 15.81 68.38
CA PHE A 588 -13.25 14.44 67.89
C PHE A 588 -14.63 14.17 67.25
N ILE A 589 -15.72 14.77 67.75
CA ILE A 589 -17.07 14.55 67.20
C ILE A 589 -17.17 14.95 65.70
N PRO A 590 -16.66 16.12 65.24
CA PRO A 590 -16.73 16.46 63.82
C PRO A 590 -16.03 15.46 62.90
N ILE A 591 -14.91 14.89 63.37
CA ILE A 591 -14.17 13.85 62.64
C ILE A 591 -15.00 12.57 62.56
N ALA A 592 -15.65 12.19 63.65
CA ALA A 592 -16.49 10.99 63.70
C ALA A 592 -17.74 11.10 62.81
N GLU A 593 -18.32 12.29 62.67
CA GLU A 593 -19.43 12.57 61.74
C GLU A 593 -18.97 12.48 60.28
N GLU A 594 -17.86 13.11 59.92
CA GLU A 594 -17.32 13.08 58.55
C GLU A 594 -16.87 11.68 58.10
N THR A 595 -16.30 10.90 59.02
CA THR A 595 -15.80 9.54 58.75
C THR A 595 -16.90 8.48 58.80
N GLY A 596 -18.14 8.87 59.14
CA GLY A 596 -19.28 7.97 59.26
C GLY A 596 -19.18 6.99 60.44
N LEU A 597 -18.39 7.32 61.47
CA LEU A 597 -18.33 6.56 62.72
C LEU A 597 -19.53 6.84 63.63
N ILE A 598 -20.17 8.00 63.47
CA ILE A 598 -21.48 8.32 64.03
C ILE A 598 -22.53 8.04 62.95
N VAL A 599 -23.51 7.19 63.26
CA VAL A 599 -24.55 6.68 62.34
C VAL A 599 -25.90 7.34 62.63
#